data_AF-A0A0J7ID84-F1
#
_entry.id   AF-A0A0J7ID84-F1
#
_cell.length_a   1.000
_cell.length_b   1.000
_cell.length_c   1.000
_cell.angle_alpha   90.00
_cell.angle_beta   90.00
_cell.angle_gamma   90.00
#
_symmetry.space_group_name_H-M   'P 1'
#
loop_
_entity.id
_entity.type
_entity.pdbx_description
1 polymer ?
#
loop_
_entity_poly.entity_id
_entity_poly.type
_entity_poly.pdbx_seq_one_letter_code
_entity_poly.pdbx_strand_id
1 'polypeptide(L)'
;MIKNDLYLKALRGETVERPPVWMMRQAGRYLPEFIALRDQYDFFTRCQTPELASEITVQPIRRFPLDAAILFSDILVVPQAMGIDFKMKENVGPWLDNPIRTMEQVQNVVVPDVDDTLGYVFDAIELTLIKLDNEIPLIGFAGSPWTILCYCIEGKGSKAFDIAKSFCFQQPEAAHLLLQKITDTTIAYLKRKVEKGVSAVQVFDSWGGMLSPADYQEFSWQYINQIVEALSPLTHVVVFGKGCWFALEDMTMSKASALGVDWTITPEFARTLTNHTMTLQGNFDPARLHSSPETIKKMVTEMINRFGKDRYIANLGHGILPNIPVENAEAFIRAVVDWRPNN
;
A
#
# COMPACT_ATOMS: atom_id res chain seq x y z
N MET A 1 8.63 17.75 -15.76
CA MET A 1 9.57 17.22 -14.74
C MET A 1 8.94 17.49 -13.39
N ILE A 2 8.94 16.52 -12.48
CA ILE A 2 8.32 16.66 -11.14
C ILE A 2 9.08 17.72 -10.34
N LYS A 3 8.36 18.66 -9.71
CA LYS A 3 8.93 19.81 -8.98
C LYS A 3 9.50 19.39 -7.62
N ASN A 4 8.74 18.63 -6.83
CA ASN A 4 9.20 18.01 -5.59
C ASN A 4 9.44 16.50 -5.80
N ASP A 5 10.70 16.13 -6.00
CA ASP A 5 11.13 14.74 -6.23
C ASP A 5 11.71 14.05 -4.98
N LEU A 6 11.50 14.62 -3.78
CA LEU A 6 12.11 14.16 -2.52
C LEU A 6 11.80 12.69 -2.21
N TYR A 7 10.56 12.25 -2.47
CA TYR A 7 10.15 10.85 -2.34
C TYR A 7 10.97 9.93 -3.26
N LEU A 8 11.19 10.33 -4.51
CA LEU A 8 11.95 9.54 -5.48
C LEU A 8 13.45 9.50 -5.15
N LYS A 9 14.01 10.61 -4.64
CA LYS A 9 15.39 10.64 -4.12
C LYS A 9 15.61 9.65 -2.99
N ALA A 10 14.68 9.61 -2.02
CA ALA A 10 14.75 8.64 -0.93
C ALA A 10 14.66 7.19 -1.44
N LEU A 11 13.82 6.90 -2.45
CA LEU A 11 13.74 5.57 -3.08
C LEU A 11 15.03 5.18 -3.83
N ARG A 12 15.79 6.14 -4.35
CA ARG A 12 17.12 5.92 -4.95
C ARG A 12 18.24 5.84 -3.90
N GLY A 13 17.92 6.01 -2.62
CA GLY A 13 18.89 6.01 -1.53
C GLY A 13 19.83 7.21 -1.54
N GLU A 14 19.42 8.30 -2.20
CA GLU A 14 20.15 9.56 -2.19
C GLU A 14 20.07 10.25 -0.82
N THR A 15 21.01 11.14 -0.56
CA THR A 15 20.97 12.03 0.59
C THR A 15 19.92 13.13 0.39
N VAL A 16 19.09 13.38 1.41
CA VAL A 16 17.97 14.32 1.36
C VAL A 16 18.05 15.36 2.49
N GLU A 17 17.41 16.52 2.35
CA GLU A 17 17.39 17.56 3.40
C GLU A 17 16.57 17.16 4.65
N ARG A 18 15.51 16.36 4.44
CA ARG A 18 14.63 15.75 5.44
C ARG A 18 14.03 14.48 4.82
N PRO A 19 13.52 13.52 5.61
CA PRO A 19 12.78 12.42 5.01
C PRO A 19 11.51 12.95 4.33
N PRO A 20 11.14 12.43 3.14
CA PRO A 20 9.84 12.67 2.53
C PRO A 20 8.74 12.06 3.39
N VAL A 21 7.53 12.64 3.33
CA VAL A 21 6.35 12.18 4.05
C VAL A 21 5.14 12.00 3.14
N TRP A 22 4.47 10.86 3.32
CA TRP A 22 3.10 10.64 2.88
C TRP A 22 2.38 9.75 3.91
N MET A 23 1.05 9.60 3.81
CA MET A 23 0.32 8.73 4.75
C MET A 23 -0.49 7.65 4.02
N MET A 24 -0.36 6.40 4.48
CA MET A 24 -1.29 5.34 4.09
C MET A 24 -2.73 5.77 4.41
N ARG A 25 -3.63 5.65 3.42
CA ARG A 25 -5.02 6.14 3.47
C ARG A 25 -5.14 7.67 3.69
N GLN A 26 -4.18 8.47 3.20
CA GLN A 26 -4.25 9.94 3.23
C GLN A 26 -5.52 10.51 2.60
N ALA A 27 -6.07 9.85 1.58
CA ALA A 27 -7.42 10.11 1.10
C ALA A 27 -8.37 9.15 1.82
N GLY A 28 -9.08 9.64 2.84
CA GLY A 28 -9.85 8.76 3.71
C GLY A 28 -10.82 9.47 4.65
N ARG A 29 -11.55 8.66 5.41
CA ARG A 29 -12.69 9.06 6.25
C ARG A 29 -12.38 10.05 7.38
N TYR A 30 -11.11 10.36 7.64
CA TYR A 30 -10.74 11.42 8.60
C TYR A 30 -10.92 12.82 7.99
N LEU A 31 -11.00 12.94 6.66
CA LEU A 31 -11.22 14.21 5.96
C LEU A 31 -12.72 14.50 5.80
N PRO A 32 -13.22 15.69 6.20
CA PRO A 32 -14.61 16.09 6.00
C PRO A 32 -15.05 16.06 4.54
N GLU A 33 -14.21 16.52 3.60
CA GLU A 33 -14.52 16.52 2.17
C GLU A 33 -14.52 15.12 1.55
N PHE A 34 -13.77 14.16 2.13
CA PHE A 34 -13.87 12.76 1.74
C PHE A 34 -15.23 12.19 2.17
N ILE A 35 -15.66 12.50 3.40
CA ILE A 35 -16.97 12.08 3.91
C ILE A 35 -18.10 12.66 3.04
N ALA A 36 -18.03 13.96 2.73
CA ALA A 36 -19.04 14.64 1.91
C ALA A 36 -19.21 14.00 0.52
N LEU A 37 -18.12 13.53 -0.10
CA LEU A 37 -18.16 12.82 -1.38
C LEU A 37 -18.59 11.35 -1.20
N ARG A 38 -18.11 10.66 -0.16
CA ARG A 38 -18.51 9.29 0.20
C ARG A 38 -20.02 9.17 0.37
N ASP A 39 -20.65 10.15 1.00
CA ASP A 39 -22.08 10.08 1.31
C ASP A 39 -22.97 10.24 0.07
N GLN A 40 -22.40 10.60 -1.08
CA GLN A 40 -23.10 10.72 -2.36
C GLN A 40 -22.98 9.49 -3.25
N TYR A 41 -21.95 8.65 -3.04
CA TYR A 41 -21.60 7.55 -3.96
C TYR A 41 -21.13 6.31 -3.20
N ASP A 42 -21.59 5.13 -3.63
CA ASP A 42 -21.09 3.88 -3.05
C ASP A 42 -19.58 3.68 -3.30
N PHE A 43 -19.01 2.68 -2.64
CA PHE A 43 -17.57 2.47 -2.65
C PHE A 43 -17.01 2.15 -4.04
N PHE A 44 -17.62 1.22 -4.77
CA PHE A 44 -17.09 0.82 -6.07
C PHE A 44 -17.36 1.87 -7.13
N THR A 45 -18.49 2.58 -7.07
CA THR A 45 -18.71 3.76 -7.93
C THR A 45 -17.59 4.79 -7.78
N ARG A 46 -17.12 5.07 -6.56
CA ARG A 46 -15.99 6.00 -6.33
C ARG A 46 -14.66 5.48 -6.86
N CYS A 47 -14.44 4.16 -6.83
CA CYS A 47 -13.23 3.55 -7.38
C CYS A 47 -13.28 3.41 -8.92
N GLN A 48 -14.48 3.26 -9.49
CA GLN A 48 -14.71 2.96 -10.91
C GLN A 48 -15.04 4.20 -11.75
N THR A 49 -15.24 5.36 -11.12
CA THR A 49 -15.42 6.64 -11.80
C THR A 49 -14.12 7.43 -11.76
N PRO A 50 -13.40 7.60 -12.90
CA PRO A 50 -12.08 8.24 -12.95
C PRO A 50 -12.04 9.63 -12.31
N GLU A 51 -13.05 10.46 -12.53
CA GLU A 51 -13.14 11.82 -12.02
C GLU A 51 -13.24 11.84 -10.49
N LEU A 52 -14.02 10.92 -9.91
CA LEU A 52 -14.19 10.77 -8.47
C LEU A 52 -12.90 10.26 -7.84
N ALA A 53 -12.31 9.20 -8.39
CA ALA A 53 -11.04 8.65 -7.89
C ALA A 53 -9.91 9.69 -7.94
N SER A 54 -9.81 10.43 -9.05
CA SER A 54 -8.85 11.52 -9.21
C SER A 54 -9.09 12.65 -8.22
N GLU A 55 -10.35 13.05 -8.02
CA GLU A 55 -10.71 14.09 -7.05
C GLU A 55 -10.36 13.69 -5.62
N ILE A 56 -10.74 12.48 -5.20
CA ILE A 56 -10.43 11.94 -3.88
C ILE A 56 -8.91 11.89 -3.65
N THR A 57 -8.14 11.50 -4.66
CA THR A 57 -6.68 11.40 -4.58
C THR A 57 -6.02 12.75 -4.21
N VAL A 58 -6.49 13.85 -4.78
CA VAL A 58 -5.87 15.17 -4.59
C VAL A 58 -6.40 15.95 -3.39
N GLN A 59 -7.49 15.52 -2.73
CA GLN A 59 -8.01 16.14 -1.50
C GLN A 59 -6.93 16.38 -0.42
N PRO A 60 -6.15 15.36 0.02
CA PRO A 60 -5.10 15.57 1.02
C PRO A 60 -3.96 16.46 0.53
N ILE A 61 -3.67 16.46 -0.78
CA ILE A 61 -2.58 17.26 -1.36
C ILE A 61 -2.90 18.77 -1.30
N ARG A 62 -4.19 19.12 -1.40
CA ARG A 62 -4.63 20.52 -1.25
C ARG A 62 -4.57 21.01 0.20
N ARG A 63 -4.58 20.09 1.18
CA ARG A 63 -4.52 20.42 2.62
C ARG A 63 -3.12 20.43 3.17
N PHE A 64 -2.29 19.47 2.75
CA PHE A 64 -1.06 19.16 3.43
C PHE A 64 0.13 19.15 2.47
N PRO A 65 1.31 19.59 2.92
CA PRO A 65 2.55 19.56 2.14
C PRO A 65 3.14 18.13 2.12
N LEU A 66 2.42 17.19 1.52
CA LEU A 66 2.87 15.80 1.34
C LEU A 66 3.84 15.71 0.16
N ASP A 67 4.82 14.80 0.23
CA ASP A 67 5.85 14.61 -0.81
C ASP A 67 5.48 13.56 -1.85
N ALA A 68 4.33 12.92 -1.71
CA ALA A 68 3.76 12.00 -2.69
C ALA A 68 2.24 11.92 -2.57
N ALA A 69 1.58 11.77 -3.72
CA ALA A 69 0.19 11.34 -3.80
C ALA A 69 0.13 9.83 -3.97
N ILE A 70 -0.92 9.18 -3.49
CA ILE A 70 -1.22 7.77 -3.80
C ILE A 70 -2.60 7.71 -4.40
N LEU A 71 -2.72 7.00 -5.54
CA LEU A 71 -3.99 6.85 -6.26
C LEU A 71 -5.08 6.33 -5.31
N PHE A 72 -6.27 6.92 -5.35
CA PHE A 72 -7.45 6.33 -4.73
C PHE A 72 -7.96 5.17 -5.58
N SER A 73 -7.89 3.96 -5.03
CA SER A 73 -8.42 2.71 -5.59
C SER A 73 -8.63 1.74 -4.43
N ASP A 74 -9.04 0.51 -4.71
CA ASP A 74 -9.01 -0.60 -3.75
C ASP A 74 -8.13 -1.74 -4.26
N ILE A 75 -7.63 -2.59 -3.36
CA ILE A 75 -6.86 -3.79 -3.72
C ILE A 75 -7.76 -4.87 -4.37
N LEU A 76 -9.07 -4.84 -4.10
CA LEU A 76 -10.05 -5.82 -4.56
C LEU A 76 -10.53 -5.58 -6.00
N VAL A 77 -10.08 -4.51 -6.66
CA VAL A 77 -10.36 -4.32 -8.10
C VAL A 77 -9.71 -5.42 -8.94
N VAL A 78 -8.55 -5.94 -8.51
CA VAL A 78 -7.86 -7.05 -9.19
C VAL A 78 -8.70 -8.33 -9.16
N PRO A 79 -9.13 -8.89 -8.01
CA PRO A 79 -9.99 -10.06 -8.02
C PRO A 79 -11.35 -9.81 -8.70
N GLN A 80 -11.92 -8.61 -8.65
CA GLN A 80 -13.13 -8.28 -9.44
C GLN A 80 -12.90 -8.44 -10.95
N ALA A 81 -11.79 -7.90 -11.48
CA ALA A 81 -11.39 -8.09 -12.87
C ALA A 81 -11.16 -9.58 -13.23
N MET A 82 -10.74 -10.39 -12.25
CA MET A 82 -10.56 -11.84 -12.40
C MET A 82 -11.88 -12.64 -12.33
N GLY A 83 -13.04 -11.97 -12.26
CA GLY A 83 -14.36 -12.58 -12.20
C GLY A 83 -14.86 -12.90 -10.79
N ILE A 84 -14.22 -12.36 -9.74
CA ILE A 84 -14.59 -12.58 -8.35
C ILE A 84 -15.36 -11.35 -7.83
N ASP A 85 -16.69 -11.43 -7.85
CA ASP A 85 -17.61 -10.33 -7.54
C ASP A 85 -17.63 -9.95 -6.03
N PHE A 86 -16.59 -9.24 -5.61
CA PHE A 86 -16.56 -8.62 -4.28
C PHE A 86 -17.54 -7.45 -4.18
N LYS A 87 -18.24 -7.41 -3.06
CA LYS A 87 -19.14 -6.32 -2.66
C LYS A 87 -18.58 -5.61 -1.43
N MET A 88 -19.02 -4.38 -1.22
CA MET A 88 -18.72 -3.63 0.00
C MET A 88 -19.98 -3.54 0.86
N LYS A 89 -20.05 -4.32 1.94
CA LYS A 89 -21.19 -4.29 2.88
C LYS A 89 -20.92 -3.29 3.99
N GLU A 90 -21.91 -2.45 4.27
CA GLU A 90 -21.82 -1.46 5.35
C GLU A 90 -21.53 -2.16 6.68
N ASN A 91 -20.61 -1.60 7.48
CA ASN A 91 -20.15 -2.13 8.77
C ASN A 91 -19.50 -3.53 8.76
N VAL A 92 -19.42 -4.19 7.61
CA VAL A 92 -18.74 -5.49 7.44
C VAL A 92 -17.45 -5.34 6.64
N GLY A 93 -17.46 -4.48 5.61
CA GLY A 93 -16.35 -4.31 4.68
C GLY A 93 -16.49 -5.22 3.45
N PRO A 94 -15.35 -5.67 2.87
CA PRO A 94 -15.35 -6.60 1.75
C PRO A 94 -16.17 -7.85 2.03
N TRP A 95 -16.99 -8.25 1.07
CA TRP A 95 -17.85 -9.41 1.15
C TRP A 95 -17.94 -10.14 -0.18
N LEU A 96 -17.82 -11.46 -0.16
CA LEU A 96 -17.98 -12.34 -1.30
C LEU A 96 -19.07 -13.36 -0.96
N ASP A 97 -20.13 -13.41 -1.76
CA ASP A 97 -21.26 -14.31 -1.49
C ASP A 97 -20.88 -15.78 -1.70
N ASN A 98 -19.98 -16.06 -2.65
CA ASN A 98 -19.52 -17.41 -2.97
C ASN A 98 -17.98 -17.48 -2.93
N PRO A 99 -17.37 -17.64 -1.73
CA PRO A 99 -15.93 -17.73 -1.61
C PRO A 99 -15.36 -19.01 -2.25
N ILE A 100 -14.11 -18.94 -2.70
CA ILE A 100 -13.43 -20.06 -3.36
C ILE A 100 -13.06 -21.14 -2.34
N ARG A 101 -13.38 -22.41 -2.63
CA ARG A 101 -13.23 -23.57 -1.74
C ARG A 101 -12.56 -24.77 -2.42
N THR A 102 -12.61 -24.85 -3.75
CA THR A 102 -12.17 -26.03 -4.51
C THR A 102 -11.22 -25.67 -5.65
N MET A 103 -10.44 -26.67 -6.09
CA MET A 103 -9.60 -26.57 -7.30
C MET A 103 -10.41 -26.15 -8.54
N GLU A 104 -11.61 -26.70 -8.75
CA GLU A 104 -12.47 -26.36 -9.89
C GLU A 104 -12.81 -24.86 -9.90
N GLN A 105 -13.16 -24.29 -8.74
CA GLN A 105 -13.42 -22.86 -8.63
C GLN A 105 -12.17 -22.03 -8.92
N VAL A 106 -10.98 -22.46 -8.46
CA VAL A 106 -9.70 -21.81 -8.81
C VAL A 106 -9.42 -21.86 -10.31
N GLN A 107 -9.69 -23.01 -10.97
CA GLN A 107 -9.50 -23.16 -12.40
C GLN A 107 -10.37 -22.19 -13.21
N ASN A 108 -11.59 -21.91 -12.74
CA ASN A 108 -12.53 -20.97 -13.36
C ASN A 108 -12.17 -19.48 -13.15
N VAL A 109 -11.27 -19.15 -12.21
CA VAL A 109 -10.78 -17.76 -12.05
C VAL A 109 -10.02 -17.33 -13.30
N VAL A 110 -10.34 -16.17 -13.85
CA VAL A 110 -9.74 -15.68 -15.11
C VAL A 110 -8.48 -14.86 -14.81
N VAL A 111 -7.47 -14.95 -15.68
CA VAL A 111 -6.41 -13.93 -15.78
C VAL A 111 -6.85 -12.97 -16.89
N PRO A 112 -7.38 -11.78 -16.55
CA PRO A 112 -8.01 -10.89 -17.50
C PRO A 112 -6.99 -10.11 -18.32
N ASP A 113 -7.44 -9.57 -19.46
CA ASP A 113 -6.81 -8.37 -20.02
C ASP A 113 -7.16 -7.17 -19.11
N VAL A 114 -6.13 -6.49 -18.61
CA VAL A 114 -6.30 -5.39 -17.67
C VAL A 114 -6.78 -4.11 -18.34
N ASP A 115 -6.53 -3.91 -19.63
CA ASP A 115 -7.04 -2.74 -20.35
C ASP A 115 -8.58 -2.83 -20.50
N ASP A 116 -9.11 -4.04 -20.75
CA ASP A 116 -10.55 -4.29 -20.88
C ASP A 116 -11.30 -4.15 -19.55
N THR A 117 -10.69 -4.63 -18.46
CA THR A 117 -11.38 -4.79 -17.16
C THR A 117 -11.07 -3.69 -16.15
N LEU A 118 -9.93 -3.02 -16.28
CA LEU A 118 -9.42 -2.03 -15.32
C LEU A 118 -9.11 -0.67 -15.96
N GLY A 119 -9.56 -0.41 -17.19
CA GLY A 119 -9.35 0.84 -17.92
C GLY A 119 -9.68 2.10 -17.11
N TYR A 120 -10.75 2.07 -16.32
CA TYR A 120 -11.14 3.18 -15.44
C TYR A 120 -10.06 3.58 -14.42
N VAL A 121 -9.22 2.64 -13.97
CA VAL A 121 -8.11 2.94 -13.05
C VAL A 121 -7.04 3.74 -13.79
N PHE A 122 -6.80 3.40 -15.04
CA PHE A 122 -5.79 4.03 -15.88
C PHE A 122 -6.21 5.44 -16.28
N ASP A 123 -7.50 5.64 -16.59
CA ASP A 123 -8.08 6.96 -16.82
C ASP A 123 -7.98 7.83 -15.55
N ALA A 124 -8.22 7.24 -14.36
CA ALA A 124 -8.08 7.95 -13.09
C ALA A 124 -6.64 8.42 -12.85
N ILE A 125 -5.64 7.64 -13.26
CA ILE A 125 -4.21 8.02 -13.19
C ILE A 125 -3.96 9.24 -14.05
N GLU A 126 -4.37 9.22 -15.32
CA GLU A 126 -4.15 10.34 -16.26
C GLU A 126 -4.80 11.63 -15.74
N LEU A 127 -6.05 11.57 -15.29
CA LEU A 127 -6.75 12.71 -14.69
C LEU A 127 -6.06 13.22 -13.43
N THR A 128 -5.56 12.31 -12.58
CA THR A 128 -4.83 12.68 -11.36
C THR A 128 -3.52 13.39 -11.70
N LEU A 129 -2.76 12.89 -12.67
CA LEU A 129 -1.52 13.51 -13.11
C LEU A 129 -1.73 14.93 -13.64
N ILE A 130 -2.84 15.17 -14.37
CA ILE A 130 -3.25 16.52 -14.79
C ILE A 130 -3.51 17.41 -13.57
N LYS A 131 -4.28 16.94 -12.58
CA LYS A 131 -4.59 17.71 -11.36
C LYS A 131 -3.37 17.99 -10.48
N LEU A 132 -2.38 17.10 -10.48
CA LEU A 132 -1.14 17.27 -9.72
C LEU A 132 -0.17 18.26 -10.39
N ASP A 133 -0.31 18.53 -11.69
CA ASP A 133 0.52 19.47 -12.46
C ASP A 133 2.04 19.35 -12.19
N ASN A 134 2.52 18.11 -12.15
CA ASN A 134 3.91 17.77 -11.83
C ASN A 134 4.42 18.28 -10.47
N GLU A 135 3.56 18.67 -9.52
CA GLU A 135 3.99 19.14 -8.19
C GLU A 135 4.74 18.06 -7.41
N ILE A 136 4.17 16.85 -7.32
CA ILE A 136 4.67 15.70 -6.55
C ILE A 136 4.47 14.39 -7.33
N PRO A 137 5.22 13.32 -7.03
CA PRO A 137 5.02 12.00 -7.65
C PRO A 137 3.66 11.39 -7.27
N LEU A 138 3.12 10.58 -8.18
CA LEU A 138 1.94 9.73 -7.95
C LEU A 138 2.35 8.27 -7.76
N ILE A 139 1.90 7.66 -6.67
CA ILE A 139 2.13 6.26 -6.33
C ILE A 139 0.95 5.41 -6.84
N GLY A 140 1.26 4.41 -7.65
CA GLY A 140 0.34 3.30 -7.95
C GLY A 140 0.44 2.20 -6.91
N PHE A 141 -0.56 1.32 -6.82
CA PHE A 141 -0.48 0.19 -5.88
C PHE A 141 -1.34 -1.00 -6.25
N ALA A 142 -1.08 -2.13 -5.59
CA ALA A 142 -1.90 -3.34 -5.59
C ALA A 142 -1.77 -4.09 -4.24
N GLY A 143 -2.69 -5.02 -3.97
CA GLY A 143 -2.53 -5.97 -2.87
C GLY A 143 -1.56 -7.09 -3.24
N SER A 144 -0.91 -7.70 -2.24
CA SER A 144 -0.09 -8.89 -2.50
C SER A 144 -0.95 -10.09 -2.90
N PRO A 145 -0.39 -11.07 -3.63
CA PRO A 145 -1.09 -12.32 -3.96
C PRO A 145 -1.65 -13.05 -2.75
N TRP A 146 -0.88 -13.16 -1.66
CA TRP A 146 -1.34 -13.73 -0.39
C TRP A 146 -2.53 -12.97 0.19
N THR A 147 -2.43 -11.64 0.28
CA THR A 147 -3.49 -10.80 0.84
C THR A 147 -4.79 -10.94 0.03
N ILE A 148 -4.71 -11.02 -1.30
CA ILE A 148 -5.88 -11.23 -2.15
C ILE A 148 -6.43 -12.65 -1.99
N LEU A 149 -5.58 -13.69 -1.96
CA LEU A 149 -6.01 -15.07 -1.69
C LEU A 149 -6.79 -15.15 -0.37
N CYS A 150 -6.30 -14.50 0.69
CA CYS A 150 -7.00 -14.42 1.96
C CYS A 150 -8.44 -13.94 1.80
N TYR A 151 -8.70 -12.87 1.02
CA TYR A 151 -10.05 -12.41 0.77
C TYR A 151 -10.86 -13.37 -0.10
N CYS A 152 -10.27 -13.94 -1.15
CA CYS A 152 -10.96 -14.88 -2.05
C CYS A 152 -11.41 -16.15 -1.34
N ILE A 153 -10.61 -16.64 -0.38
CA ILE A 153 -10.93 -17.81 0.43
C ILE A 153 -11.80 -17.44 1.63
N GLU A 154 -11.47 -16.44 2.44
CA GLU A 154 -12.35 -16.10 3.58
C GLU A 154 -13.72 -15.56 3.15
N GLY A 155 -13.75 -14.88 1.99
CA GLY A 155 -14.90 -14.13 1.50
C GLY A 155 -15.14 -12.81 2.21
N LYS A 156 -14.31 -12.45 3.19
CA LYS A 156 -14.39 -11.24 3.99
C LYS A 156 -13.08 -11.03 4.75
N GLY A 157 -12.99 -9.95 5.52
CA GLY A 157 -11.92 -9.83 6.50
C GLY A 157 -12.01 -10.93 7.59
N SER A 158 -10.87 -11.45 8.02
CA SER A 158 -10.75 -12.40 9.13
C SER A 158 -9.75 -11.90 10.15
N LYS A 159 -9.88 -12.36 11.40
CA LYS A 159 -8.91 -12.07 12.47
C LYS A 159 -7.69 -12.99 12.41
N ALA A 160 -7.86 -14.19 11.87
CA ALA A 160 -6.84 -15.25 11.89
C ALA A 160 -6.56 -15.85 10.51
N PHE A 161 -7.47 -15.67 9.54
CA PHE A 161 -7.38 -16.26 8.20
C PHE A 161 -7.20 -17.79 8.24
N ASP A 162 -7.87 -18.46 9.18
CA ASP A 162 -7.78 -19.91 9.41
C ASP A 162 -8.32 -20.72 8.23
N ILE A 163 -9.35 -20.24 7.53
CA ILE A 163 -9.89 -20.91 6.34
C ILE A 163 -8.90 -20.78 5.18
N ALA A 164 -8.32 -19.59 4.98
CA ALA A 164 -7.30 -19.37 3.96
C ALA A 164 -6.06 -20.24 4.18
N LYS A 165 -5.55 -20.29 5.42
CA LYS A 165 -4.40 -21.13 5.78
C LYS A 165 -4.72 -22.61 5.62
N SER A 166 -5.88 -23.06 6.09
CA SER A 166 -6.34 -24.44 5.91
C SER A 166 -6.40 -24.84 4.43
N PHE A 167 -6.88 -23.93 3.56
CA PHE A 167 -6.88 -24.15 2.11
C PHE A 167 -5.47 -24.34 1.55
N CYS A 168 -4.50 -23.51 1.95
CA CYS A 168 -3.10 -23.68 1.55
C CYS A 168 -2.52 -25.03 2.00
N PHE A 169 -2.82 -25.47 3.22
CA PHE A 169 -2.24 -26.71 3.76
C PHE A 169 -2.92 -27.97 3.22
N GLN A 170 -4.22 -27.92 2.94
CA GLN A 170 -5.00 -29.06 2.48
C GLN A 170 -5.06 -29.18 0.95
N GLN A 171 -4.95 -28.06 0.24
CA GLN A 171 -5.02 -27.98 -1.22
C GLN A 171 -3.89 -27.09 -1.78
N PRO A 172 -2.61 -27.41 -1.51
CA PRO A 172 -1.48 -26.56 -1.86
C PRO A 172 -1.39 -26.26 -3.36
N GLU A 173 -1.68 -27.24 -4.23
CA GLU A 173 -1.71 -27.04 -5.68
C GLU A 173 -2.76 -25.99 -6.10
N ALA A 174 -3.95 -26.03 -5.49
CA ALA A 174 -5.00 -25.06 -5.79
C ALA A 174 -4.64 -23.66 -5.25
N ALA A 175 -4.02 -23.59 -4.08
CA ALA A 175 -3.53 -22.34 -3.51
C ALA A 175 -2.46 -21.71 -4.38
N HIS A 176 -1.43 -22.48 -4.79
CA HIS A 176 -0.38 -21.99 -5.67
C HIS A 176 -0.90 -21.57 -7.05
N LEU A 177 -1.88 -22.29 -7.61
CA LEU A 177 -2.52 -21.90 -8.87
C LEU A 177 -3.24 -20.54 -8.72
N LEU A 178 -3.99 -20.34 -7.64
CA LEU A 178 -4.67 -19.07 -7.40
C LEU A 178 -3.67 -17.92 -7.16
N LEU A 179 -2.63 -18.16 -6.35
CA LEU A 179 -1.56 -17.19 -6.10
C LEU A 179 -0.86 -16.78 -7.39
N GLN A 180 -0.57 -17.73 -8.28
CA GLN A 180 0.06 -17.42 -9.57
C GLN A 180 -0.87 -16.58 -10.47
N LYS A 181 -2.16 -16.95 -10.59
CA LYS A 181 -3.13 -16.15 -11.37
C LYS A 181 -3.24 -14.71 -10.85
N ILE A 182 -3.26 -14.52 -9.53
CA ILE A 182 -3.27 -13.18 -8.93
C ILE A 182 -1.97 -12.44 -9.21
N THR A 183 -0.83 -13.14 -9.14
CA THR A 183 0.51 -12.59 -9.43
C THR A 183 0.59 -12.08 -10.86
N ASP A 184 0.21 -12.90 -11.84
CA ASP A 184 0.25 -12.56 -13.26
C ASP A 184 -0.64 -11.34 -13.57
N THR A 185 -1.85 -11.32 -13.03
CA THR A 185 -2.79 -10.19 -13.17
C THR A 185 -2.23 -8.92 -12.52
N THR A 186 -1.61 -9.05 -11.34
CA THR A 186 -1.01 -7.93 -10.60
C THR A 186 0.19 -7.34 -11.35
N ILE A 187 1.03 -8.18 -11.98
CA ILE A 187 2.14 -7.72 -12.81
C ILE A 187 1.61 -6.91 -14.00
N ALA A 188 0.64 -7.45 -14.74
CA ALA A 188 0.03 -6.75 -15.88
C ALA A 188 -0.56 -5.40 -15.45
N TYR A 189 -1.35 -5.41 -14.37
CA TYR A 189 -1.98 -4.22 -13.81
C TYR A 189 -0.97 -3.14 -13.41
N LEU A 190 0.08 -3.51 -12.67
CA LEU A 190 1.08 -2.55 -12.20
C LEU A 190 1.98 -2.05 -13.33
N LYS A 191 2.38 -2.90 -14.29
CA LYS A 191 3.09 -2.43 -15.51
C LYS A 191 2.27 -1.37 -16.23
N ARG A 192 0.97 -1.62 -16.38
CA ARG A 192 0.07 -0.68 -17.04
C ARG A 192 -0.07 0.64 -16.30
N LYS A 193 -0.08 0.64 -14.96
CA LYS A 193 -0.02 1.89 -14.17
C LYS A 193 1.26 2.68 -14.43
N VAL A 194 2.41 2.00 -14.53
CA VAL A 194 3.70 2.64 -14.81
C VAL A 194 3.69 3.29 -16.19
N GLU A 195 3.18 2.60 -17.21
CA GLU A 195 2.99 3.17 -18.56
C GLU A 195 2.09 4.40 -18.56
N LYS A 196 1.07 4.43 -17.69
CA LYS A 196 0.14 5.56 -17.51
C LYS A 196 0.71 6.70 -16.69
N GLY A 197 1.92 6.55 -16.13
CA GLY A 197 2.70 7.65 -15.57
C GLY A 197 2.81 7.70 -14.05
N VAL A 198 2.44 6.64 -13.31
CA VAL A 198 2.78 6.59 -11.88
C VAL A 198 4.31 6.55 -11.71
N SER A 199 4.84 7.25 -10.73
CA SER A 199 6.29 7.42 -10.52
C SER A 199 6.92 6.32 -9.66
N ALA A 200 6.09 5.58 -8.93
CA ALA A 200 6.46 4.43 -8.12
C ALA A 200 5.24 3.53 -7.93
N VAL A 201 5.45 2.27 -7.55
CA VAL A 201 4.39 1.35 -7.19
C VAL A 201 4.61 0.76 -5.80
N GLN A 202 3.53 0.49 -5.08
CA GLN A 202 3.56 -0.20 -3.80
C GLN A 202 2.74 -1.49 -3.80
N VAL A 203 3.33 -2.58 -3.33
CA VAL A 203 2.65 -3.86 -3.07
C VAL A 203 2.32 -3.93 -1.58
N PHE A 204 1.04 -4.06 -1.25
CA PHE A 204 0.57 -4.15 0.13
C PHE A 204 0.31 -5.60 0.53
N ASP A 205 1.22 -6.17 1.31
CA ASP A 205 1.00 -7.44 2.00
C ASP A 205 0.47 -7.22 3.42
N SER A 206 -0.83 -6.91 3.50
CA SER A 206 -1.47 -6.53 4.75
C SER A 206 -1.64 -7.71 5.72
N TRP A 207 -1.61 -8.94 5.19
CA TRP A 207 -1.85 -10.16 5.94
C TRP A 207 -0.64 -11.11 6.02
N GLY A 208 0.52 -10.70 5.51
CA GLY A 208 1.75 -11.52 5.54
C GLY A 208 2.17 -11.93 6.95
N GLY A 209 2.02 -11.04 7.94
CA GLY A 209 2.36 -11.32 9.35
C GLY A 209 1.47 -12.35 10.05
N MET A 210 0.49 -12.95 9.36
CA MET A 210 -0.32 -14.08 9.87
C MET A 210 0.31 -15.45 9.55
N LEU A 211 1.40 -15.46 8.77
CA LEU A 211 2.13 -16.65 8.36
C LEU A 211 3.37 -16.88 9.25
N SER A 212 3.75 -18.15 9.42
CA SER A 212 5.08 -18.46 9.95
C SER A 212 6.16 -18.05 8.93
N PRO A 213 7.45 -17.92 9.30
CA PRO A 213 8.49 -17.59 8.34
C PRO A 213 8.55 -18.54 7.13
N ALA A 214 8.38 -19.85 7.35
CA ALA A 214 8.35 -20.84 6.27
C ALA A 214 7.14 -20.65 5.35
N ASP A 215 5.95 -20.53 5.93
CA ASP A 215 4.72 -20.31 5.16
C ASP A 215 4.74 -18.95 4.43
N TYR A 216 5.38 -17.93 5.01
CA TYR A 216 5.52 -16.62 4.41
C TYR A 216 6.36 -16.69 3.12
N GLN A 217 7.46 -17.44 3.16
CA GLN A 217 8.28 -17.70 1.98
C GLN A 217 7.49 -18.47 0.91
N GLU A 218 6.72 -19.49 1.32
CA GLU A 218 5.97 -20.37 0.44
C GLU A 218 4.71 -19.72 -0.18
N PHE A 219 3.91 -18.98 0.58
CA PHE A 219 2.61 -18.51 0.12
C PHE A 219 2.54 -17.01 -0.15
N SER A 220 3.52 -16.21 0.29
CA SER A 220 3.51 -14.75 0.07
C SER A 220 4.75 -14.24 -0.66
N TRP A 221 5.93 -14.32 -0.03
CA TRP A 221 7.11 -13.60 -0.49
C TRP A 221 7.56 -14.00 -1.89
N GLN A 222 7.58 -15.29 -2.23
CA GLN A 222 8.03 -15.71 -3.56
C GLN A 222 7.21 -15.04 -4.69
N TYR A 223 5.92 -14.82 -4.47
CA TYR A 223 5.02 -14.16 -5.43
C TYR A 223 5.19 -12.65 -5.44
N ILE A 224 5.39 -12.03 -4.28
CA ILE A 224 5.74 -10.61 -4.19
C ILE A 224 7.08 -10.36 -4.92
N ASN A 225 8.05 -11.25 -4.75
CA ASN A 225 9.35 -11.13 -5.40
C ASN A 225 9.25 -11.28 -6.93
N GLN A 226 8.37 -12.14 -7.45
CA GLN A 226 8.06 -12.16 -8.88
C GLN A 226 7.56 -10.80 -9.39
N ILE A 227 6.68 -10.13 -8.64
CA ILE A 227 6.19 -8.77 -8.98
C ILE A 227 7.34 -7.76 -8.96
N VAL A 228 8.19 -7.80 -7.92
CA VAL A 228 9.36 -6.93 -7.79
C VAL A 228 10.33 -7.11 -8.97
N GLU A 229 10.64 -8.35 -9.32
CA GLU A 229 11.52 -8.68 -10.46
C GLU A 229 10.95 -8.17 -11.79
N ALA A 230 9.64 -8.29 -11.99
CA ALA A 230 8.98 -7.84 -13.21
C ALA A 230 8.89 -6.31 -13.36
N LEU A 231 8.87 -5.56 -12.25
CA LEU A 231 8.64 -4.10 -12.24
C LEU A 231 9.87 -3.26 -11.95
N SER A 232 10.86 -3.79 -11.23
CA SER A 232 12.09 -3.04 -10.91
C SER A 232 12.86 -2.49 -12.11
N PRO A 233 12.83 -3.11 -13.33
CA PRO A 233 13.43 -2.48 -14.51
C PRO A 233 12.65 -1.28 -15.06
N LEU A 234 11.38 -1.11 -14.64
CA LEU A 234 10.46 -0.12 -15.18
C LEU A 234 10.22 1.05 -14.22
N THR A 235 10.24 0.80 -12.91
CA THR A 235 9.93 1.79 -11.87
C THR A 235 10.49 1.39 -10.51
N HIS A 236 10.42 2.30 -9.54
CA HIS A 236 10.63 1.97 -8.13
C HIS A 236 9.47 1.13 -7.57
N VAL A 237 9.82 0.07 -6.86
CA VAL A 237 8.87 -0.85 -6.21
C VAL A 237 9.06 -0.79 -4.69
N VAL A 238 7.99 -0.47 -3.98
CA VAL A 238 7.94 -0.51 -2.52
C VAL A 238 7.14 -1.74 -2.08
N VAL A 239 7.68 -2.53 -1.17
CA VAL A 239 6.95 -3.65 -0.56
C VAL A 239 6.61 -3.30 0.88
N PHE A 240 5.33 -3.32 1.24
CA PHE A 240 4.90 -3.15 2.61
C PHE A 240 4.35 -4.48 3.15
N GLY A 241 5.00 -5.04 4.17
CA GLY A 241 4.55 -6.26 4.85
C GLY A 241 4.21 -5.98 6.31
N LYS A 242 2.90 -5.96 6.64
CA LYS A 242 2.46 -5.73 8.03
C LYS A 242 2.77 -6.97 8.88
N GLY A 243 3.50 -6.78 9.96
CA GLY A 243 3.94 -7.83 10.88
C GLY A 243 5.06 -8.71 10.30
N CYS A 244 5.62 -8.35 9.15
CA CYS A 244 6.59 -9.17 8.42
C CYS A 244 8.05 -8.79 8.75
N TRP A 245 8.30 -8.19 9.92
CA TRP A 245 9.65 -7.73 10.28
C TRP A 245 10.68 -8.88 10.34
N PHE A 246 10.23 -10.11 10.63
CA PHE A 246 11.06 -11.32 10.64
C PHE A 246 11.66 -11.66 9.26
N ALA A 247 11.10 -11.13 8.18
CA ALA A 247 11.52 -11.40 6.81
C ALA A 247 12.40 -10.28 6.20
N LEU A 248 12.70 -9.21 6.96
CA LEU A 248 13.41 -8.05 6.42
C LEU A 248 14.79 -8.39 5.85
N GLU A 249 15.54 -9.29 6.50
CA GLU A 249 16.83 -9.76 6.01
C GLU A 249 16.68 -10.38 4.62
N ASP A 250 15.76 -11.33 4.45
CA ASP A 250 15.49 -11.98 3.16
C ASP A 250 15.01 -10.99 2.10
N MET A 251 14.15 -10.05 2.50
CA MET A 251 13.61 -9.04 1.60
C MET A 251 14.69 -8.14 0.99
N THR A 252 15.81 -7.91 1.71
CA THR A 252 16.93 -7.10 1.21
C THR A 252 17.64 -7.72 0.02
N MET A 253 17.47 -9.02 -0.23
CA MET A 253 18.04 -9.70 -1.40
C MET A 253 17.25 -9.43 -2.70
N SER A 254 16.07 -8.81 -2.60
CA SER A 254 15.25 -8.45 -3.76
C SER A 254 15.69 -7.15 -4.42
N LYS A 255 15.07 -6.83 -5.57
CA LYS A 255 15.22 -5.54 -6.26
C LYS A 255 14.22 -4.46 -5.79
N ALA A 256 13.59 -4.63 -4.63
CA ALA A 256 12.72 -3.60 -4.07
C ALA A 256 13.52 -2.32 -3.81
N SER A 257 12.94 -1.16 -4.07
CA SER A 257 13.58 0.14 -3.79
C SER A 257 13.41 0.56 -2.33
N ALA A 258 12.32 0.11 -1.68
CA ALA A 258 12.11 0.33 -0.26
C ALA A 258 11.25 -0.78 0.37
N LEU A 259 11.42 -0.96 1.68
CA LEU A 259 10.63 -1.87 2.51
C LEU A 259 9.83 -1.06 3.53
N GLY A 260 8.51 -1.24 3.51
CA GLY A 260 7.60 -0.67 4.47
C GLY A 260 7.51 -1.52 5.73
N VAL A 261 7.65 -0.88 6.89
CA VAL A 261 7.62 -1.52 8.22
C VAL A 261 6.55 -0.89 9.09
N ASP A 262 5.93 -1.70 9.96
CA ASP A 262 4.93 -1.22 10.91
C ASP A 262 5.54 -0.88 12.29
N TRP A 263 4.71 -0.40 13.20
CA TRP A 263 5.14 0.09 14.52
C TRP A 263 5.61 -1.00 15.49
N THR A 264 5.52 -2.28 15.11
CA THR A 264 5.90 -3.40 16.00
C THR A 264 7.41 -3.66 16.04
N ILE A 265 8.18 -3.02 15.16
CA ILE A 265 9.64 -3.05 15.14
C ILE A 265 10.21 -1.66 15.46
N THR A 266 11.33 -1.63 16.19
CA THR A 266 12.04 -0.37 16.42
C THR A 266 12.81 0.09 15.17
N PRO A 267 12.97 1.40 14.94
CA PRO A 267 13.79 1.92 13.85
C PRO A 267 15.19 1.30 13.79
N GLU A 268 15.86 1.18 14.93
CA GLU A 268 17.22 0.64 15.04
C GLU A 268 17.26 -0.83 14.61
N PHE A 269 16.28 -1.63 15.05
CA PHE A 269 16.26 -3.05 14.71
C PHE A 269 15.93 -3.26 13.23
N ALA A 270 15.01 -2.47 12.66
CA ALA A 270 14.73 -2.52 11.23
C ALA A 270 15.96 -2.13 10.39
N ARG A 271 16.76 -1.16 10.85
CA ARG A 271 18.04 -0.79 10.22
C ARG A 271 19.06 -1.92 10.29
N THR A 272 19.20 -2.59 11.43
CA THR A 272 20.08 -3.74 11.59
C THR A 272 19.69 -4.88 10.65
N LEU A 273 18.41 -5.29 10.65
CA LEU A 273 17.92 -6.37 9.79
C LEU A 273 18.07 -6.07 8.28
N THR A 274 18.14 -4.79 7.92
CA THR A 274 18.35 -4.38 6.52
C THR A 274 19.79 -4.00 6.20
N ASN A 275 20.74 -4.28 7.11
CA ASN A 275 22.15 -3.92 6.97
C ASN A 275 22.39 -2.45 6.61
N HIS A 276 21.46 -1.56 7.00
CA HIS A 276 21.46 -0.13 6.66
C HIS A 276 21.50 0.17 5.15
N THR A 277 21.24 -0.80 4.26
CA THR A 277 21.36 -0.63 2.81
C THR A 277 20.03 -0.26 2.14
N MET A 278 18.91 -0.61 2.76
CA MET A 278 17.58 -0.38 2.18
C MET A 278 16.94 0.92 2.66
N THR A 279 16.18 1.55 1.76
CA THR A 279 15.24 2.59 2.16
C THR A 279 14.09 1.96 2.95
N LEU A 280 13.83 2.49 4.14
CA LEU A 280 12.73 2.06 5.00
C LEU A 280 11.58 3.06 4.91
N GLN A 281 10.35 2.58 4.91
CA GLN A 281 9.14 3.41 4.92
C GLN A 281 8.28 3.10 6.14
N GLY A 282 7.85 4.11 6.90
CA GLY A 282 7.08 3.92 8.12
C GLY A 282 7.60 4.79 9.27
N ASN A 283 7.39 4.43 10.54
CA ASN A 283 6.54 3.33 10.99
C ASN A 283 5.61 3.75 12.12
N PHE A 284 5.22 5.03 12.13
CA PHE A 284 4.44 5.63 13.21
C PHE A 284 3.11 4.89 13.42
N ASP A 285 2.79 4.51 14.66
CA ASP A 285 1.52 3.86 14.99
C ASP A 285 0.35 4.81 14.69
N PRO A 286 -0.59 4.46 13.77
CA PRO A 286 -1.73 5.31 13.45
C PRO A 286 -2.58 5.66 14.67
N ALA A 287 -2.66 4.78 15.69
CA ALA A 287 -3.43 5.04 16.90
C ALA A 287 -2.79 6.14 17.77
N ARG A 288 -1.46 6.35 17.66
CA ARG A 288 -0.78 7.44 18.37
C ARG A 288 -1.21 8.83 17.89
N LEU A 289 -1.82 8.95 16.72
CA LEU A 289 -2.45 10.19 16.24
C LEU A 289 -3.67 10.62 17.08
N HIS A 290 -4.12 9.84 18.07
CA HIS A 290 -5.06 10.32 19.09
C HIS A 290 -4.41 11.19 20.19
N SER A 291 -3.08 11.28 20.22
CA SER A 291 -2.35 12.12 21.17
C SER A 291 -2.50 13.60 20.82
N SER A 292 -2.10 14.51 21.71
CA SER A 292 -2.08 15.95 21.39
C SER A 292 -1.11 16.28 20.25
N PRO A 293 -1.36 17.35 19.46
CA PRO A 293 -0.43 17.80 18.42
C PRO A 293 1.03 17.94 18.89
N GLU A 294 1.27 18.45 20.10
CA GLU A 294 2.60 18.60 20.68
C GLU A 294 3.27 17.24 20.93
N THR A 295 2.50 16.30 21.44
CA THR A 295 2.96 14.92 21.70
C THR A 295 3.29 14.22 20.38
N ILE A 296 2.44 14.37 19.37
CA ILE A 296 2.67 13.83 18.02
C ILE A 296 3.98 14.38 17.45
N LYS A 297 4.16 15.71 17.47
CA LYS A 297 5.39 16.34 16.97
C LYS A 297 6.64 15.79 17.64
N LYS A 298 6.62 15.66 18.99
CA LYS A 298 7.73 15.08 19.74
C LYS A 298 8.03 13.64 19.30
N MET A 299 7.01 12.77 19.22
CA MET A 299 7.18 11.37 18.84
C MET A 299 7.67 11.22 17.40
N VAL A 300 7.21 12.07 16.47
CA VAL A 300 7.66 12.06 15.07
C VAL A 300 9.12 12.50 14.96
N THR A 301 9.53 13.57 15.66
CA THR A 301 10.94 13.99 15.69
C THR A 301 11.84 12.90 16.25
N GLU A 302 11.41 12.21 17.32
CA GLU A 302 12.14 11.07 17.87
C GLU A 302 12.23 9.90 16.86
N MET A 303 11.14 9.56 16.18
CA MET A 303 11.12 8.54 15.13
C MET A 303 12.12 8.86 14.01
N ILE A 304 12.14 10.10 13.51
CA ILE A 304 13.08 10.53 12.47
C ILE A 304 14.52 10.42 12.97
N ASN A 305 14.80 10.88 14.19
CA ASN A 305 16.15 10.83 14.77
C ASN A 305 16.66 9.39 14.92
N ARG A 306 15.76 8.43 15.17
CA ARG A 306 16.10 7.01 15.31
C ARG A 306 16.30 6.28 13.98
N PHE A 307 15.55 6.66 12.93
CA PHE A 307 15.78 6.12 11.58
C PHE A 307 16.95 6.80 10.85
N GLY A 308 17.20 8.08 11.13
CA GLY A 308 17.99 8.97 10.29
C GLY A 308 17.17 9.51 9.10
N LYS A 309 17.63 10.61 8.50
CA LYS A 309 16.94 11.29 7.39
C LYS A 309 17.09 10.59 6.04
N ASP A 310 18.22 9.93 5.80
CA ASP A 310 18.54 9.30 4.52
C ASP A 310 18.05 7.86 4.49
N ARG A 311 17.75 7.33 3.29
CA ARG A 311 17.16 6.00 3.11
C ARG A 311 15.94 5.80 4.02
N TYR A 312 15.13 6.84 4.20
CA TYR A 312 13.96 6.82 5.06
C TYR A 312 12.83 7.64 4.44
N ILE A 313 11.63 7.07 4.44
CA ILE A 313 10.39 7.73 4.05
C ILE A 313 9.46 7.70 5.27
N ALA A 314 9.19 8.86 5.84
CA ALA A 314 8.30 8.95 6.98
C ALA A 314 6.87 8.60 6.55
N ASN A 315 6.27 7.65 7.24
CA ASN A 315 4.90 7.23 7.02
C ASN A 315 4.34 6.67 8.33
N LEU A 316 3.04 6.41 8.34
CA LEU A 316 2.41 5.57 9.33
C LEU A 316 2.80 4.10 9.07
N GLY A 317 2.75 3.27 10.11
CA GLY A 317 2.95 1.82 10.00
C GLY A 317 1.72 1.06 9.48
N HIS A 318 0.59 1.76 9.28
CA HIS A 318 -0.60 1.29 8.57
C HIS A 318 -1.47 2.50 8.21
N GLY A 319 -2.59 2.29 7.49
CA GLY A 319 -3.51 3.36 7.15
C GLY A 319 -4.10 4.11 8.35
N ILE A 320 -4.23 5.43 8.23
CA ILE A 320 -4.86 6.32 9.22
C ILE A 320 -6.29 5.84 9.59
N LEU A 321 -6.67 6.04 10.86
CA LEU A 321 -7.98 5.64 11.37
C LEU A 321 -9.06 6.69 11.05
N PRO A 322 -10.33 6.29 10.83
CA PRO A 322 -11.40 7.22 10.45
C PRO A 322 -11.69 8.33 11.46
N ASN A 323 -11.41 8.08 12.74
CA ASN A 323 -11.73 8.96 13.87
C ASN A 323 -10.53 9.83 14.33
N ILE A 324 -9.44 9.87 13.56
CA ILE A 324 -8.33 10.78 13.83
C ILE A 324 -8.74 12.23 13.52
N PRO A 325 -8.55 13.19 14.44
CA PRO A 325 -8.75 14.60 14.14
C PRO A 325 -7.82 15.07 13.01
N VAL A 326 -8.34 15.90 12.10
CA VAL A 326 -7.56 16.46 10.97
C VAL A 326 -6.31 17.19 11.46
N GLU A 327 -6.42 17.95 12.55
CA GLU A 327 -5.30 18.67 13.18
C GLU A 327 -4.16 17.75 13.65
N ASN A 328 -4.49 16.53 14.07
CA ASN A 328 -3.50 15.56 14.53
C ASN A 328 -2.77 14.90 13.36
N ALA A 329 -3.49 14.65 12.26
CA ALA A 329 -2.88 14.23 11.01
C ALA A 329 -1.95 15.33 10.46
N GLU A 330 -2.37 16.60 10.51
CA GLU A 330 -1.53 17.74 10.14
C GLU A 330 -0.28 17.84 11.04
N ALA A 331 -0.44 17.66 12.36
CA ALA A 331 0.67 17.70 13.30
C ALA A 331 1.76 16.67 12.97
N PHE A 332 1.37 15.46 12.53
CA PHE A 332 2.31 14.44 12.05
C PHE A 332 3.07 14.92 10.80
N ILE A 333 2.36 15.40 9.78
CA ILE A 333 2.96 15.82 8.51
C ILE A 333 3.91 17.02 8.73
N ARG A 334 3.45 18.03 9.47
CA ARG A 334 4.23 19.23 9.80
C ARG A 334 5.47 18.88 10.61
N ALA A 335 5.37 17.94 11.55
CA ALA A 335 6.55 17.49 12.30
C ALA A 335 7.66 16.94 11.40
N VAL A 336 7.32 16.24 10.31
CA VAL A 336 8.32 15.78 9.34
C VAL A 336 8.82 16.91 8.46
N VAL A 337 7.92 17.73 7.92
CA VAL A 337 8.24 18.81 6.97
C VAL A 337 9.10 19.90 7.62
N ASP A 338 8.82 20.21 8.89
CA ASP A 338 9.52 21.22 9.67
C ASP A 338 10.73 20.64 10.41
N TRP A 339 10.97 19.32 10.34
CA TRP A 339 12.11 18.68 10.99
C TRP A 339 13.43 19.26 10.48
N ARG A 340 14.36 19.48 11.40
CA ARG A 340 15.73 19.88 11.12
C ARG A 340 16.67 18.99 11.93
N PRO A 341 17.85 18.65 11.39
CA PRO A 341 18.84 17.91 12.16
C PRO A 341 19.21 18.71 13.41
N ASN A 342 19.38 18.01 14.54
CA ASN A 342 19.98 18.62 15.73
C ASN A 342 21.43 19.00 15.39
N ASN A 343 21.78 20.28 15.61
CA ASN A 343 23.15 20.79 15.43
C ASN A 343 24.15 20.08 16.33
#